data_AF-A9BC15-F1
#
_entry.id   AF-A9BC15-F1
#
_cell.length_a   1.000
_cell.length_b   1.000
_cell.length_c   1.000
_cell.angle_alpha   90.00
_cell.angle_beta   90.00
_cell.angle_gamma   90.00
#
_symmetry.space_group_name_H-M   'P 1'
#
loop_
_entity.id
_entity.type
_entity.pdbx_description
1 polymer ?
#
loop_
_entity_poly.entity_id
_entity_poly.type
_entity_poly.pdbx_seq_one_letter_code
_entity_poly.pdbx_strand_id
1 'polypeptide(L)'
;MLTATIRNNLNGDFALTSDLESIDEGAFVVLEWKKINLMLPISFQAGEISFTDKKWLWSYQDKEHGLFKDTPRFSQRLPSGEIVEHDCKLNDPIELEKENIAMG
;
A
#
# COMPACT_ATOMS: atom_id res chain seq x y z
N MET A 1 -11.45 7.66 3.83
CA MET A 1 -10.29 6.98 4.42
C MET A 1 -9.97 5.78 3.56
N LEU A 2 -8.69 5.51 3.35
CA LEU A 2 -8.18 4.32 2.67
C LEU A 2 -7.39 3.52 3.69
N THR A 3 -7.69 2.23 3.83
CA THR A 3 -6.89 1.31 4.64
C THR A 3 -5.99 0.50 3.71
N ALA A 4 -4.71 0.40 4.02
CA ALA A 4 -3.74 -0.41 3.28
C ALA A 4 -3.12 -1.45 4.20
N THR A 5 -3.24 -2.72 3.84
CA THR A 5 -2.73 -3.86 4.61
C THR A 5 -1.75 -4.64 3.74
N ILE A 6 -0.45 -4.56 4.03
CA ILE A 6 0.58 -5.28 3.27
C ILE A 6 0.78 -6.67 3.88
N ARG A 7 0.82 -7.68 3.02
CA ARG A 7 1.10 -9.06 3.39
C ARG A 7 2.30 -9.58 2.64
N ASN A 8 3.25 -10.16 3.37
CA ASN A 8 4.43 -10.82 2.83
C ASN A 8 4.23 -12.33 2.78
N ASN A 9 4.96 -13.01 1.90
CA ASN A 9 4.99 -14.46 1.91
C ASN A 9 5.91 -14.96 3.03
N LEU A 10 5.38 -15.79 3.91
CA LEU A 10 6.12 -16.42 4.98
C LEU A 10 6.00 -17.93 4.85
N ASN A 11 6.98 -18.54 4.17
CA ASN A 11 7.11 -20.00 4.03
C ASN A 11 5.83 -20.70 3.53
N GLY A 12 5.09 -20.08 2.60
CA GLY A 12 3.86 -20.65 2.04
C GLY A 12 2.57 -20.20 2.74
N ASP A 13 2.66 -19.33 3.75
CA ASP A 13 1.54 -18.59 4.33
C ASP A 13 1.76 -17.06 4.18
N PHE A 14 0.84 -16.23 4.64
CA PHE A 14 0.95 -14.77 4.55
C PHE A 14 0.92 -14.09 5.92
N ALA A 15 1.91 -13.24 6.17
CA ALA A 15 2.01 -12.45 7.40
C ALA A 15 1.79 -10.96 7.12
N LEU A 16 1.12 -10.27 8.04
CA LEU A 16 1.05 -8.81 8.04
C LEU A 16 2.47 -8.24 8.21
N THR A 17 2.84 -7.28 7.37
CA THR A 17 4.08 -6.53 7.55
C THR A 17 3.85 -5.03 7.42
N SER A 18 4.54 -4.28 8.27
CA SER A 18 4.70 -2.82 8.18
C SER A 18 6.13 -2.42 7.81
N ASP A 19 7.04 -3.39 7.76
CA ASP A 19 8.40 -3.18 7.32
C ASP A 19 8.44 -3.22 5.79
N LEU A 20 8.65 -2.05 5.19
CA LEU A 20 8.68 -1.90 3.74
C LEU A 20 9.98 -2.43 3.14
N GLU A 21 11.09 -2.41 3.91
CA GLU A 21 12.39 -2.90 3.43
C GLU A 21 12.43 -4.43 3.36
N SER A 22 11.54 -5.11 4.10
CA SER A 22 11.45 -6.57 4.14
C SER A 22 10.48 -7.15 3.11
N ILE A 23 9.90 -6.35 2.22
CA ILE A 23 8.86 -6.84 1.29
C ILE A 23 9.47 -7.75 0.23
N ASP A 24 8.88 -8.94 0.04
CA ASP A 24 9.34 -10.00 -0.85
C ASP A 24 8.56 -10.08 -2.17
N GLU A 25 9.02 -10.95 -3.09
CA GLU A 25 8.43 -11.17 -4.42
C GLU A 25 7.03 -11.78 -4.42
N GLY A 26 6.56 -12.32 -3.29
CA GLY A 26 5.22 -12.87 -3.12
C GLY A 26 4.25 -11.91 -2.43
N ALA A 27 4.69 -10.71 -2.10
CA ALA A 27 3.90 -9.76 -1.34
C ALA A 27 2.73 -9.16 -2.12
N PHE A 28 1.72 -8.74 -1.39
CA PHE A 28 0.60 -7.99 -1.92
C PHE A 28 0.04 -7.02 -0.89
N VAL A 29 -0.65 -6.00 -1.37
CA VAL A 29 -1.41 -5.07 -0.52
C VAL A 29 -2.90 -5.29 -0.72
N VAL A 30 -3.64 -5.30 0.39
CA VAL A 30 -5.10 -5.21 0.39
C VAL A 30 -5.48 -3.75 0.66
N LEU A 31 -6.19 -3.13 -0.27
CA LEU A 31 -6.69 -1.76 -0.16
C LEU A 31 -8.20 -1.76 0.02
N GLU A 32 -8.66 -1.08 1.06
CA GLU A 32 -10.08 -0.84 1.30
C GLU A 32 -10.34 0.65 1.19
N TRP A 33 -11.06 1.07 0.15
CA TRP A 33 -11.38 2.47 -0.10
C TRP A 33 -12.81 2.64 -0.59
N LYS A 34 -13.63 3.35 0.19
CA LYS A 34 -15.07 3.57 -0.07
C LYS A 34 -15.81 2.22 -0.18
N LYS A 35 -16.17 1.80 -1.40
CA LYS A 35 -16.86 0.52 -1.70
C LYS A 35 -15.98 -0.40 -2.56
N ILE A 36 -14.69 -0.08 -2.67
CA ILE A 36 -13.72 -0.79 -3.50
C ILE A 36 -12.77 -1.53 -2.57
N ASN A 37 -12.61 -2.83 -2.83
CA ASN A 37 -11.61 -3.68 -2.20
C ASN A 37 -10.67 -4.19 -3.29
N LEU A 38 -9.38 -3.90 -3.18
CA LEU A 38 -8.36 -4.30 -4.15
C LEU A 38 -7.32 -5.18 -3.46
N MET A 39 -6.87 -6.20 -4.18
CA MET A 39 -5.67 -6.96 -3.84
C MET A 39 -4.67 -6.72 -4.96
N LEU A 40 -3.61 -5.98 -4.67
CA LEU A 40 -2.61 -5.59 -5.67
C LEU A 40 -1.29 -6.32 -5.36
N PRO A 41 -0.76 -7.13 -6.28
CA PRO A 41 0.54 -7.78 -6.09
C PRO A 41 1.67 -6.74 -6.16
N ILE A 42 2.79 -7.03 -5.49
CA ILE A 42 3.98 -6.19 -5.59
C ILE A 42 4.47 -6.08 -7.04
N SER A 43 4.98 -4.90 -7.37
CA SER A 43 5.72 -4.64 -8.59
C SER A 43 7.06 -3.99 -8.24
N PHE A 44 8.13 -4.62 -8.71
CA PHE A 44 9.49 -4.13 -8.54
C PHE A 44 9.79 -3.07 -9.60
N GLN A 45 9.65 -1.81 -9.20
CA GLN A 45 10.14 -0.67 -9.97
C GLN A 45 11.37 -0.11 -9.25
N ALA A 46 12.43 0.21 -10.01
CA ALA A 46 13.67 0.70 -9.41
C ALA A 46 13.40 1.99 -8.63
N GLY A 47 13.72 1.98 -7.32
CA GLY A 47 13.52 3.13 -6.44
C GLY A 47 12.05 3.39 -6.07
N GLU A 48 11.16 2.41 -6.13
CA GLU A 48 9.79 2.58 -5.61
C GLU A 48 9.22 1.24 -5.16
N ILE A 49 8.60 1.22 -3.97
CA ILE A 49 7.77 0.09 -3.55
C ILE A 49 6.37 0.34 -4.07
N SER A 50 5.97 -0.47 -5.05
CA SER A 50 4.70 -0.32 -5.74
C SER A 50 3.93 -1.63 -5.80
N PHE A 51 2.61 -1.53 -5.90
CA PHE A 51 1.69 -2.64 -6.03
C PHE A 51 0.69 -2.31 -7.14
N THR A 52 0.51 -3.22 -8.10
CA THR A 52 -0.34 -2.95 -9.26
C THR A 52 -0.92 -4.19 -9.91
N ASP A 53 -2.15 -4.07 -10.42
CA ASP A 53 -2.82 -5.05 -11.30
C ASP A 53 -2.91 -4.56 -12.76
N LYS A 54 -2.09 -3.56 -13.14
CA LYS A 54 -2.10 -2.79 -14.40
C LYS A 54 -3.25 -1.77 -14.56
N LYS A 55 -4.33 -1.89 -13.79
CA LYS A 55 -5.44 -0.94 -13.76
C LYS A 55 -5.32 0.01 -12.58
N TRP A 56 -4.89 -0.47 -11.44
CA TRP A 56 -4.71 0.26 -10.22
C TRP A 56 -3.24 0.26 -9.83
N LEU A 57 -2.78 1.37 -9.27
CA LEU A 57 -1.44 1.52 -8.74
C LEU A 57 -1.54 2.08 -7.32
N TRP A 58 -0.86 1.42 -6.40
CA TRP A 58 -0.57 1.91 -5.07
C TRP A 58 0.94 1.93 -4.88
N SER A 59 1.51 3.05 -4.46
CA SER A 59 2.95 3.13 -4.28
C SER A 59 3.36 4.06 -3.15
N TYR A 60 4.46 3.70 -2.49
CA TYR A 60 5.15 4.57 -1.53
C TYR A 60 6.31 5.22 -2.27
N GLN A 61 6.28 6.55 -2.40
CA GLN A 61 7.35 7.27 -3.08
C GLN A 61 8.64 7.17 -2.28
N ASP A 62 9.69 6.67 -2.92
CA ASP A 62 11.07 6.89 -2.49
C ASP A 62 11.53 8.24 -3.05
N LYS A 63 12.24 9.04 -2.24
CA LYS A 63 12.96 10.21 -2.74
C LYS A 63 14.40 10.12 -2.28
N GLU A 64 15.30 9.56 -3.10
CA GLU A 64 16.79 9.52 -2.99
C GLU A 64 17.43 9.17 -1.61
N HIS A 65 16.66 9.12 -0.53
CA HIS A 65 17.06 9.17 0.87
C HIS A 65 16.09 8.40 1.80
N GLY A 66 15.10 7.67 1.26
CA GLY A 66 14.23 6.79 2.05
C GLY A 66 12.75 6.78 1.65
N LEU A 67 12.07 5.76 2.14
CA LEU A 67 10.66 5.46 1.89
C LEU A 67 9.74 6.38 2.71
N PHE A 68 8.98 7.26 2.05
CA PHE A 68 7.96 8.06 2.71
C PHE A 68 6.63 7.28 2.76
N LYS A 69 6.33 6.72 3.93
CA LYS A 69 5.07 6.01 4.22
C LYS A 69 3.85 6.95 4.24
N ASP A 70 4.07 8.23 4.54
CA ASP A 70 3.01 9.16 4.92
C ASP A 70 2.24 9.76 3.73
N THR A 71 2.82 9.68 2.53
CA THR A 71 2.21 10.21 1.30
C THR A 71 2.19 9.16 0.19
N PRO A 72 1.45 8.06 0.38
CA PRO A 72 1.31 7.06 -0.67
C PRO A 72 0.50 7.61 -1.83
N ARG A 73 0.80 7.12 -3.03
CA ARG A 73 0.08 7.45 -4.26
C ARG A 73 -0.94 6.37 -4.56
N PHE A 74 -2.17 6.77 -4.85
CA PHE A 74 -3.22 5.87 -5.35
C PHE A 74 -3.77 6.38 -6.66
N SER A 75 -3.67 5.57 -7.71
CA SER A 75 -4.14 5.97 -9.04
C SER A 75 -4.80 4.83 -9.82
N GLN A 76 -5.63 5.23 -10.78
CA GLN A 76 -6.35 4.33 -11.67
C GLN A 76 -6.04 4.69 -13.13
N ARG A 77 -5.68 3.68 -13.92
CA ARG A 77 -5.63 3.76 -15.38
C ARG A 77 -7.00 3.41 -15.97
N LEU A 78 -7.57 4.36 -16.71
CA LEU A 78 -8.82 4.18 -17.45
C LEU A 78 -8.60 3.40 -18.76
N PRO A 79 -9.67 2.84 -19.38
CA PRO A 79 -9.56 2.18 -20.67
C PRO A 79 -8.98 3.06 -21.78
N SER A 80 -9.15 4.39 -21.67
CA SER A 80 -8.54 5.40 -22.55
C SER A 80 -7.01 5.48 -22.43
N GLY A 81 -6.43 4.92 -21.36
CA GLY A 81 -5.03 5.09 -20.98
C GLY A 81 -4.77 6.29 -20.08
N GLU A 82 -5.77 7.13 -19.83
CA GLU A 82 -5.69 8.24 -18.87
C GLU A 82 -5.45 7.72 -17.44
N ILE A 83 -4.61 8.43 -16.68
CA ILE A 83 -4.32 8.14 -15.28
C ILE A 83 -5.08 9.14 -14.42
N VAL A 84 -5.89 8.64 -13.49
CA VAL A 84 -6.62 9.43 -12.50
C VAL A 84 -5.99 9.22 -11.14
N GLU A 85 -5.53 10.29 -10.52
CA GLU A 85 -5.05 10.28 -9.13
C GLU A 85 -6.22 10.37 -8.15
N HIS A 86 -6.13 9.65 -7.04
CA HIS A 86 -7.11 9.69 -5.98
C HIS A 86 -6.49 10.27 -4.71
N ASP A 87 -6.97 11.44 -4.30
CA ASP A 87 -6.63 12.00 -3.00
C ASP A 87 -7.33 11.19 -1.90
N CYS A 88 -6.53 10.44 -1.15
CA CYS A 88 -6.97 9.63 -0.04
C CYS A 88 -6.10 9.85 1.18
N LYS A 89 -6.76 10.08 2.33
CA LYS A 89 -6.11 10.00 3.63
C LYS A 89 -5.93 8.53 4.00
N LEU A 90 -4.67 8.11 4.18
CA LEU A 90 -4.33 6.82 4.74
C LEU A 90 -4.87 6.74 6.16
N ASN A 91 -5.54 5.64 6.48
CA ASN A 91 -5.87 5.27 7.84
C ASN A 91 -4.85 4.21 8.26
N ASP A 92 -3.81 4.62 8.98
CA ASP A 92 -2.79 3.68 9.46
C ASP A 92 -3.37 2.87 10.64
N PRO A 93 -3.55 1.54 10.50
CA PRO A 93 -4.03 0.72 11.60
C PRO A 93 -3.12 0.77 12.84
N ILE A 94 -1.84 1.14 12.67
CA ILE A 94 -0.84 1.17 13.74
C ILE A 94 -0.99 2.42 14.62
N GLU A 95 -1.46 3.55 14.08
CA GLU A 95 -1.78 4.73 14.90
C GLU A 95 -3.01 4.50 15.79
N LEU A 96 -3.97 3.72 15.31
CA LEU A 96 -5.19 3.37 16.05
C LEU A 96 -4.91 2.45 17.27
N GLU A 97 -3.87 1.61 17.23
CA GLU A 97 -3.46 0.84 18.42
C GLU A 97 -2.81 1.74 19.49
N LYS A 98 -2.07 2.78 19.09
CA LYS A 98 -1.44 3.73 20.04
C LYS A 98 -2.48 4.61 20.75
N GLU A 99 -3.52 5.06 20.06
CA GLU A 99 -4.60 5.85 20.68
C GLU A 99 -5.44 5.02 21.68
N ASN A 100 -5.62 3.71 21.42
CA ASN A 100 -6.36 2.84 22.34
C ASN A 100 -5.59 2.45 23.60
N ILE A 101 -4.25 2.51 23.58
CA ILE A 101 -3.42 2.26 24.78
C ILE A 101 -3.31 3.53 25.65
N ALA A 102 -3.38 4.73 25.05
CA ALA A 102 -3.29 6.00 25.79
C ALA A 102 -4.57 6.40 26.55
N MET A 103 -5.69 5.70 26.31
CA MET A 103 -6.98 5.93 26.99
C MET A 103 -7.39 4.78 27.92
N GLY A 104 -6.49 3.83 28.19
CA GLY A 104 -6.69 2.68 29.09
C GLY A 104 -6.02 2.85 30.45
#